data_AF-A0A923PV13-F1
#
_entry.id   AF-A0A923PV13-F1
#
_cell.length_a   1.000
_cell.length_b   1.000
_cell.length_c   1.000
_cell.angle_alpha   90.00
_cell.angle_beta   90.00
_cell.angle_gamma   90.00
#
_symmetry.space_group_name_H-M   'P 1'
#
loop_
_entity.id
_entity.type
_entity.pdbx_description
1 polymer ?
#
loop_
_entity_poly.entity_id
_entity_poly.type
_entity_poly.pdbx_seq_one_letter_code
_entity_poly.pdbx_strand_id
1 'polypeptide(L)'
;MSASAQLSAETIACLRDEAYVHLCRQFLTQELTRLESEKAQIMTTRPPFGLLASKKSRGTYELSLDSALRSEAEIRAKLHEVDRLDHCLKSKLQDALNDYLAIVNPDHHLFSEISSLVDRWQNSVGALSEHALAFARDLRAAAKPDLTASQSIHTLAVLRSAAAYLHSEAAKVHLIAEKASSLSAGKLPAGTRLPALPPFRPSTWVDRTFALVPARRAVEFDAAEVEARAFCTAGKNDLLIQAEQTRAASLHTRQAFLDRYWEQLRAHALQHYVKPRDVDEVIIELSARHLSGDIERHQLERIRNPFGIGD
;
A
#
# COMPACT_ATOMS: atom_id res chain seq x y z
N MET A 1 -17.36 -18.82 21.50
CA MET A 1 -16.26 -19.79 21.63
C MET A 1 -15.78 -20.11 20.23
N SER A 2 -14.83 -19.31 19.73
CA SER A 2 -14.23 -19.51 18.41
C SER A 2 -13.13 -20.55 18.56
N ALA A 3 -13.11 -21.56 17.68
CA ALA A 3 -11.98 -22.48 17.58
C ALA A 3 -10.71 -21.62 17.45
N SER A 4 -9.72 -21.85 18.32
CA SER A 4 -8.43 -21.18 18.20
C SER A 4 -7.85 -21.55 16.85
N ALA A 5 -8.01 -20.69 15.83
CA ALA A 5 -7.36 -20.90 14.56
C ALA A 5 -5.86 -20.93 14.90
N GLN A 6 -5.23 -22.07 14.61
CA GLN A 6 -3.81 -22.25 14.78
C GLN A 6 -3.16 -21.97 13.42
N LEU A 7 -1.94 -21.44 13.43
CA LEU A 7 -1.16 -21.31 12.19
C LEU A 7 -1.02 -22.69 11.53
N SER A 8 -1.13 -22.73 10.21
CA SER A 8 -0.99 -24.00 9.49
C SER A 8 0.44 -24.54 9.64
N ALA A 9 0.59 -25.86 9.52
CA ALA A 9 1.91 -26.50 9.56
C ALA A 9 2.85 -25.95 8.47
N GLU A 10 2.31 -25.56 7.32
CA GLU A 10 3.04 -24.95 6.22
C GLU A 10 3.54 -23.54 6.58
N THR A 11 2.70 -22.71 7.21
CA THR A 11 3.10 -21.39 7.70
C THR A 11 4.18 -21.51 8.77
N ILE A 12 4.07 -22.47 9.69
CA ILE A 12 5.10 -22.72 10.72
C ILE A 12 6.42 -23.18 10.07
N ALA A 13 6.36 -24.05 9.07
CA ALA A 13 7.55 -24.47 8.33
C ALA A 13 8.22 -23.28 7.60
N CYS A 14 7.43 -22.40 6.97
CA CYS A 14 7.95 -21.20 6.33
C CYS A 14 8.55 -20.21 7.34
N LEU A 15 7.95 -20.03 8.53
CA LEU A 15 8.50 -19.20 9.60
C LEU A 15 9.85 -19.73 10.10
N ARG A 16 9.97 -21.06 10.22
CA ARG A 16 11.24 -21.70 10.57
C ARG A 16 12.30 -21.47 9.50
N ASP A 17 11.94 -21.68 8.23
CA ASP A 17 12.84 -21.46 7.11
C ASP A 17 13.28 -19.99 7.02
N GLU A 18 12.37 -19.04 7.28
CA GLU A 18 12.71 -17.61 7.33
C GLU A 18 13.64 -17.25 8.50
N ALA A 19 13.43 -17.86 9.67
CA ALA A 19 14.32 -17.68 10.81
C ALA A 19 15.74 -18.20 10.50
N TYR A 20 15.87 -19.31 9.76
CA TYR A 20 17.16 -19.78 9.25
C TYR A 20 17.80 -18.79 8.27
N VAL A 21 17.04 -18.28 7.29
CA VAL A 21 17.51 -17.25 6.35
C VAL A 21 17.99 -15.99 7.08
N HIS A 22 17.28 -15.58 8.13
CA HIS A 22 17.68 -14.45 8.97
C HIS A 22 19.04 -14.67 9.64
N LEU A 23 19.27 -15.86 10.22
CA LEU A 23 20.56 -16.21 10.83
C LEU A 23 21.67 -16.30 9.79
N CYS A 24 21.43 -16.93 8.64
CA CYS A 24 22.40 -16.99 7.55
C CYS A 24 22.82 -15.59 7.10
N ARG A 25 21.87 -14.66 6.95
CA ARG A 25 22.16 -13.26 6.60
C ARG A 25 23.02 -12.57 7.66
N GLN A 26 22.67 -12.73 8.94
CA GLN A 26 23.46 -12.15 10.04
C GLN A 26 24.89 -12.67 10.04
N PHE A 27 25.07 -13.99 9.92
CA PHE A 27 26.39 -14.62 9.88
C PHE A 27 27.22 -14.15 8.68
N LEU A 28 26.66 -14.22 7.47
CA LEU A 28 27.37 -13.81 6.25
C LEU A 28 27.71 -12.33 6.24
N THR A 29 26.86 -11.48 6.83
CA THR A 29 27.14 -10.04 6.96
C THR A 29 28.28 -9.80 7.94
N GLN A 30 28.32 -10.52 9.06
CA GLN A 30 29.44 -10.46 10.01
C GLN A 30 30.75 -10.93 9.36
N GLU A 31 30.73 -12.06 8.65
CA GLU A 31 31.91 -12.56 7.92
C GLU A 31 32.35 -11.61 6.81
N LEU A 32 31.43 -10.97 6.09
CA LEU A 32 31.76 -9.94 5.10
C LEU A 32 32.46 -8.74 5.76
N THR A 33 31.92 -8.22 6.86
CA THR A 33 32.55 -7.09 7.58
C THR A 33 33.94 -7.46 8.12
N ARG A 34 34.12 -8.70 8.56
CA ARG A 34 35.41 -9.22 8.98
C ARG A 34 36.40 -9.29 7.80
N LEU A 35 36.00 -9.87 6.66
CA LEU A 35 36.84 -9.91 5.45
C LEU A 35 37.20 -8.52 4.94
N GLU A 36 36.28 -7.56 5.01
CA GLU A 36 36.57 -6.16 4.63
C GLU A 36 37.64 -5.55 5.54
N SER A 37 37.61 -5.85 6.84
CA SER A 37 38.65 -5.44 7.78
C SER A 37 40.01 -6.14 7.52
N GLU A 38 39.99 -7.43 7.20
CA GLU A 38 41.19 -8.21 6.85
C GLU A 38 41.80 -7.69 5.54
N LYS A 39 40.97 -7.38 4.53
CA LYS A 39 41.41 -6.76 3.28
C LYS A 39 42.04 -5.39 3.52
N ALA A 40 41.45 -4.57 4.38
CA ALA A 40 42.02 -3.28 4.76
C ALA A 40 43.41 -3.46 5.42
N GLN A 41 43.56 -4.45 6.30
CA GLN A 41 44.86 -4.79 6.89
C GLN A 41 45.88 -5.25 5.84
N ILE A 42 45.49 -6.14 4.92
CA ILE A 42 46.33 -6.58 3.81
C ILE A 42 46.80 -5.36 3.01
N MET A 43 45.90 -4.42 2.68
CA MET A 43 46.24 -3.18 1.97
C MET A 43 47.24 -2.30 2.72
N THR A 44 47.18 -2.25 4.05
CA THR A 44 48.20 -1.53 4.86
C THR A 44 49.56 -2.21 4.86
N THR A 45 49.59 -3.54 4.74
CA THR A 45 50.84 -4.32 4.63
C THR A 45 51.43 -4.34 3.21
N ARG A 46 50.86 -3.53 2.29
CA ARG A 46 51.36 -3.40 0.93
C ARG A 46 52.86 -3.09 0.95
N PRO A 47 53.72 -4.00 0.44
CA PRO A 47 55.15 -3.73 0.39
C PRO A 47 55.41 -2.48 -0.46
N PRO A 48 56.38 -1.63 -0.10
CA PRO A 48 56.85 -0.62 -1.03
C PRO A 48 57.44 -1.35 -2.24
N PHE A 49 56.69 -1.41 -3.33
CA PHE A 49 57.07 -2.09 -4.58
C PHE A 49 58.15 -1.30 -5.35
N GLY A 50 59.21 -0.87 -4.66
CA GLY A 50 60.42 -0.35 -5.26
C GLY A 50 61.36 -1.47 -5.73
N LEU A 51 62.52 -1.09 -6.27
CA LEU A 51 63.57 -1.95 -6.82
C LEU A 51 64.10 -3.06 -5.87
N LEU A 52 63.73 -3.05 -4.59
CA LEU A 52 64.24 -3.96 -3.54
C LEU A 52 63.18 -4.91 -2.94
N ALA A 53 61.91 -4.85 -3.37
CA ALA A 53 60.90 -5.79 -2.88
C ALA A 53 61.17 -7.20 -3.43
N SER A 54 61.32 -8.20 -2.55
CA SER A 54 61.59 -9.56 -2.99
C SER A 54 60.40 -10.11 -3.78
N LYS A 55 60.66 -10.82 -4.89
CA LYS A 55 59.63 -11.51 -5.70
C LYS A 55 58.71 -12.39 -4.84
N LYS A 56 59.26 -12.96 -3.76
CA LYS A 56 58.53 -13.75 -2.76
C LYS A 56 57.50 -12.92 -1.99
N SER A 57 57.89 -11.75 -1.48
CA SER A 57 56.99 -10.84 -0.73
C SER A 57 55.84 -10.28 -1.57
N ARG A 58 56.12 -10.00 -2.85
CA ARG A 58 55.09 -9.58 -3.81
C ARG A 58 54.11 -10.72 -4.11
N GLY A 59 54.62 -11.92 -4.37
CA GLY A 59 53.77 -13.09 -4.63
C GLY A 59 52.90 -13.47 -3.42
N THR A 60 53.41 -13.37 -2.18
CA THR A 60 52.61 -13.65 -0.98
C THR A 60 51.49 -12.62 -0.78
N TYR A 61 51.77 -11.33 -1.05
CA TYR A 61 50.75 -10.29 -1.00
C TYR A 61 49.67 -10.50 -2.08
N GLU A 62 50.08 -10.76 -3.33
CA GLU A 62 49.16 -11.02 -4.45
C GLU A 62 48.27 -12.23 -4.18
N LEU A 63 48.84 -13.34 -3.68
CA LEU A 63 48.06 -14.54 -3.31
C LEU A 63 47.08 -14.27 -2.16
N SER A 64 47.49 -13.50 -1.15
CA SER A 64 46.62 -13.17 0.00
C SER A 64 45.47 -12.26 -0.42
N LEU A 65 45.75 -11.28 -1.29
CA LEU A 65 44.74 -10.40 -1.86
C LEU A 65 43.76 -11.16 -2.76
N ASP A 66 44.26 -12.02 -3.65
CA ASP A 66 43.41 -12.82 -4.54
C ASP A 66 42.52 -13.79 -3.75
N SER A 67 43.05 -14.39 -2.68
CA SER A 67 42.27 -15.24 -1.77
C SER A 67 41.16 -14.46 -1.07
N ALA A 68 41.46 -13.25 -0.56
CA ALA A 68 40.48 -12.38 0.08
C ALA A 68 39.38 -11.93 -0.90
N LEU A 69 39.75 -11.56 -2.13
CA LEU A 69 38.80 -11.16 -3.18
C LEU A 69 37.87 -12.30 -3.60
N ARG A 70 38.38 -13.53 -3.69
CA ARG A 70 37.54 -14.71 -3.99
C ARG A 70 36.56 -15.01 -2.86
N SER A 71 37.04 -14.93 -1.61
CA SER A 71 36.19 -15.15 -0.43
C SER A 71 35.10 -14.08 -0.32
N GLU A 72 35.43 -12.81 -0.60
CA GLU A 72 34.46 -11.71 -0.67
C GLU A 72 33.41 -11.96 -1.75
N ALA A 73 33.82 -12.39 -2.96
CA ALA A 73 32.90 -12.71 -4.04
C ALA A 73 31.97 -13.88 -3.68
N GLU A 74 32.50 -14.92 -3.02
CA GLU A 74 31.71 -16.06 -2.56
C GLU A 74 30.66 -15.66 -1.52
N ILE A 75 31.04 -14.90 -0.48
CA ILE A 75 30.10 -14.43 0.54
C ILE A 75 29.03 -13.53 -0.07
N ARG A 76 29.39 -12.65 -1.01
CA ARG A 76 28.41 -11.82 -1.72
C ARG A 76 27.44 -12.63 -2.57
N ALA A 77 27.92 -13.68 -3.24
CA ALA A 77 27.05 -14.59 -3.98
C ALA A 77 26.05 -15.30 -3.05
N LYS A 78 26.52 -15.79 -1.89
CA LYS A 78 25.66 -16.40 -0.86
C LYS A 78 24.65 -15.41 -0.29
N LEU A 79 25.05 -14.16 -0.02
CA LEU A 79 24.14 -13.10 0.43
C LEU A 79 23.03 -12.81 -0.59
N HIS A 80 23.38 -12.76 -1.88
CA HIS A 80 22.38 -12.57 -2.94
C HIS A 80 21.38 -13.74 -3.00
N GLU A 81 21.83 -14.98 -2.78
CA GLU A 81 20.94 -16.14 -2.71
C GLU A 81 20.01 -16.07 -1.48
N VAL A 82 20.56 -15.69 -0.32
CA VAL A 82 19.81 -15.42 0.91
C VAL A 82 18.77 -14.31 0.71
N ASP A 83 19.10 -13.25 -0.03
CA ASP A 83 18.17 -12.16 -0.33
C ASP A 83 16.98 -12.64 -1.19
N ARG A 84 17.23 -13.52 -2.16
CA ARG A 84 16.18 -14.15 -2.98
C ARG A 84 15.27 -15.05 -2.13
N LEU A 85 15.86 -15.84 -1.23
CA LEU A 85 15.11 -16.68 -0.29
C LEU A 85 14.26 -15.83 0.66
N ASP A 86 14.82 -14.77 1.21
CA ASP A 86 14.13 -13.82 2.08
C ASP A 86 12.92 -13.21 1.37
N HIS A 87 13.08 -12.77 0.12
CA HIS A 87 11.97 -12.22 -0.67
C HIS A 87 10.86 -13.24 -0.93
N CYS A 88 11.21 -14.45 -1.37
CA CYS A 88 10.24 -15.52 -1.66
C CYS A 88 9.45 -15.93 -0.41
N LEU A 89 10.15 -16.15 0.70
CA LEU A 89 9.53 -16.48 1.99
C LEU A 89 8.66 -15.34 2.51
N LYS A 90 9.13 -14.09 2.37
CA LYS A 90 8.36 -12.89 2.74
C LYS A 90 7.01 -12.82 2.07
N SER A 91 6.97 -12.99 0.76
CA SER A 91 5.73 -13.00 0.00
C SER A 91 4.78 -14.10 0.47
N LYS A 92 5.24 -15.36 0.55
CA LYS A 92 4.39 -16.50 0.94
C LYS A 92 3.78 -16.35 2.35
N LEU A 93 4.60 -15.96 3.31
CA LEU A 93 4.17 -15.77 4.69
C LEU A 93 3.30 -14.52 4.85
N GLN A 94 3.54 -13.45 4.08
CA GLN A 94 2.71 -12.24 4.14
C GLN A 94 1.26 -12.57 3.77
N ASP A 95 1.05 -13.35 2.70
CA ASP A 95 -0.27 -13.80 2.29
C ASP A 95 -0.91 -14.71 3.35
N ALA A 96 -0.19 -15.73 3.81
CA ALA A 96 -0.70 -16.66 4.81
C ALA A 96 -1.02 -15.98 6.16
N LEU A 97 -0.19 -15.03 6.60
CA LEU A 97 -0.42 -14.28 7.84
C LEU A 97 -1.57 -13.28 7.69
N ASN A 98 -1.74 -12.68 6.51
CA ASN A 98 -2.90 -11.84 6.22
C ASN A 98 -4.21 -12.64 6.34
N ASP A 99 -4.26 -13.83 5.74
CA ASP A 99 -5.45 -14.69 5.79
C ASP A 99 -5.75 -15.16 7.23
N TYR A 100 -4.71 -15.54 7.96
CA TYR A 100 -4.84 -15.91 9.37
C TYR A 100 -5.33 -14.75 10.24
N LEU A 101 -4.72 -13.56 10.10
CA LEU A 101 -5.08 -12.40 10.91
C LEU A 101 -6.47 -11.86 10.58
N ALA A 102 -6.93 -12.00 9.35
CA ALA A 102 -8.31 -11.68 8.97
C ALA A 102 -9.34 -12.52 9.76
N ILE A 103 -8.98 -13.73 10.19
CA ILE A 103 -9.86 -14.62 10.97
C ILE A 103 -9.71 -14.38 12.47
N VAL A 104 -8.47 -14.21 12.95
CA VAL A 104 -8.16 -14.24 14.39
C VAL A 104 -8.18 -12.85 15.02
N ASN A 105 -7.85 -11.81 14.26
CA ASN A 105 -7.70 -10.46 14.81
C ASN A 105 -8.78 -9.50 14.26
N PRO A 106 -9.74 -9.07 15.11
CA PRO A 106 -10.75 -8.13 14.69
C PRO A 106 -10.16 -6.79 14.23
N ASP A 107 -9.04 -6.34 14.81
CA ASP A 107 -8.37 -5.10 14.39
C ASP A 107 -7.83 -5.19 12.96
N HIS A 108 -7.39 -6.38 12.51
CA HIS A 108 -6.92 -6.56 11.15
C HIS A 108 -8.09 -6.54 10.15
N HIS A 109 -9.22 -7.16 10.51
CA HIS A 109 -10.46 -7.07 9.75
C HIS A 109 -10.98 -5.63 9.64
N LEU A 110 -10.87 -4.82 10.69
CA LEU A 110 -11.28 -3.41 10.68
C LEU A 110 -10.60 -2.61 9.55
N PHE A 111 -9.32 -2.84 9.26
CA PHE A 111 -8.64 -2.13 8.16
C PHE A 111 -9.20 -2.50 6.78
N SER A 112 -9.62 -3.76 6.58
CA SER A 112 -10.34 -4.16 5.36
C SER A 112 -11.71 -3.50 5.26
N GLU A 113 -12.46 -3.43 6.38
CA GLU A 113 -13.75 -2.75 6.41
C GLU A 113 -13.61 -1.26 6.10
N ILE A 114 -12.62 -0.57 6.69
CA ILE A 114 -12.33 0.83 6.40
C ILE A 114 -12.03 1.02 4.91
N SER A 115 -11.15 0.21 4.32
CA SER A 115 -10.86 0.29 2.88
C SER A 115 -12.12 0.11 2.04
N SER A 116 -12.98 -0.86 2.38
CA SER A 116 -14.24 -1.06 1.68
C SER A 116 -15.21 0.13 1.80
N LEU A 117 -15.19 0.84 2.93
CA LEU A 117 -15.98 2.06 3.12
C LEU A 117 -15.42 3.22 2.30
N VAL A 118 -14.10 3.34 2.19
CA VAL A 118 -13.45 4.31 1.30
C VAL A 118 -13.85 4.04 -0.15
N ASP A 119 -13.83 2.78 -0.61
CA ASP A 119 -14.23 2.41 -1.97
C ASP A 119 -15.70 2.79 -2.25
N ARG A 120 -16.60 2.44 -1.32
CA ARG A 120 -18.01 2.81 -1.43
C ARG A 120 -18.20 4.32 -1.45
N TRP A 121 -17.50 5.03 -0.59
CA TRP A 121 -17.54 6.49 -0.53
C TRP A 121 -17.06 7.10 -1.85
N GLN A 122 -15.93 6.66 -2.40
CA GLN A 122 -15.38 7.14 -3.67
C GLN A 122 -16.35 6.91 -4.83
N ASN A 123 -16.96 5.72 -4.89
CA ASN A 123 -17.96 5.38 -5.90
C ASN A 123 -19.20 6.28 -5.79
N SER A 124 -19.71 6.50 -4.57
CA SER A 124 -20.86 7.39 -4.36
C SER A 124 -20.54 8.86 -4.66
N VAL A 125 -19.34 9.33 -4.33
CA VAL A 125 -18.87 10.68 -4.71
C VAL A 125 -18.70 10.82 -6.22
N GLY A 126 -18.24 9.76 -6.89
CA GLY A 126 -18.23 9.68 -8.36
C GLY A 126 -19.62 9.90 -8.95
N ALA A 127 -20.61 9.15 -8.48
CA ALA A 127 -22.01 9.25 -8.93
C ALA A 127 -22.65 10.62 -8.63
N LEU A 128 -22.31 11.24 -7.49
CA LEU A 128 -22.82 12.58 -7.13
C LEU A 128 -22.51 13.65 -8.17
N SER A 129 -21.42 13.52 -8.95
CA SER A 129 -21.08 14.53 -9.96
C SER A 129 -22.10 14.60 -11.10
N GLU A 130 -22.70 13.48 -11.50
CA GLU A 130 -23.75 13.48 -12.53
C GLU A 130 -25.00 14.17 -12.01
N HIS A 131 -25.38 13.92 -10.75
CA HIS A 131 -26.52 14.54 -10.11
C HIS A 131 -26.32 16.05 -9.88
N ALA A 132 -25.11 16.46 -9.49
CA ALA A 132 -24.76 17.88 -9.35
C ALA A 132 -24.78 18.62 -10.70
N LEU A 133 -24.29 17.98 -11.78
CA LEU A 133 -24.37 18.55 -13.14
C LEU A 133 -25.80 18.64 -13.64
N ALA A 134 -26.63 17.62 -13.41
CA ALA A 134 -28.05 17.68 -13.76
C ALA A 134 -28.75 18.82 -13.02
N PHE A 135 -28.52 18.94 -11.71
CA PHE A 135 -29.05 20.03 -10.90
C PHE A 135 -28.59 21.42 -11.41
N ALA A 136 -27.31 21.57 -11.76
CA ALA A 136 -26.80 22.80 -12.36
C ALA A 136 -27.50 23.15 -13.70
N ARG A 137 -27.76 22.14 -14.55
CA ARG A 137 -28.49 22.35 -15.80
C ARG A 137 -29.92 22.83 -15.56
N ASP A 138 -30.60 22.25 -14.57
CA ASP A 138 -31.97 22.62 -14.20
C ASP A 138 -32.01 24.03 -13.60
N LEU A 139 -31.03 24.41 -12.78
CA LEU A 139 -30.89 25.77 -12.23
C LEU A 139 -30.73 26.81 -13.35
N ARG A 140 -29.86 26.52 -14.33
CA ARG A 140 -29.67 27.39 -15.49
C ARG A 140 -30.95 27.55 -16.32
N ALA A 141 -31.70 26.46 -16.49
CA ALA A 141 -32.98 26.51 -17.20
C ALA A 141 -34.02 27.35 -16.43
N ALA A 142 -34.00 27.28 -15.10
CA ALA A 142 -34.90 28.01 -14.21
C ALA A 142 -34.55 29.50 -14.04
N ALA A 143 -33.30 29.88 -14.29
CA ALA A 143 -32.84 31.27 -14.22
C ALA A 143 -33.27 32.13 -15.41
N LYS A 144 -33.89 31.53 -16.45
CA LYS A 144 -34.35 32.27 -17.64
C LYS A 144 -35.44 33.28 -17.28
N PRO A 145 -35.38 34.52 -17.81
CA PRO A 145 -36.48 35.45 -17.71
C PRO A 145 -37.71 34.91 -18.46
N ASP A 146 -38.90 35.33 -18.04
CA ASP A 146 -40.19 35.12 -18.73
C ASP A 146 -40.79 33.71 -18.72
N LEU A 147 -40.62 32.96 -17.63
CA LEU A 147 -41.37 31.72 -17.43
C LEU A 147 -42.87 32.00 -17.25
N THR A 148 -43.72 31.34 -18.05
CA THR A 148 -45.18 31.35 -17.81
C THR A 148 -45.52 30.72 -16.45
N ALA A 149 -46.72 30.95 -15.94
CA ALA A 149 -47.14 30.39 -14.65
C ALA A 149 -47.06 28.84 -14.62
N SER A 150 -47.50 28.19 -15.71
CA SER A 150 -47.42 26.72 -15.85
C SER A 150 -45.97 26.22 -15.91
N GLN A 151 -45.11 26.90 -16.67
CA GLN A 151 -43.67 26.58 -16.72
C GLN A 151 -43.00 26.78 -15.36
N SER A 152 -43.34 27.85 -14.64
CA SER A 152 -42.79 28.13 -13.31
C SER A 152 -43.12 27.02 -12.30
N ILE A 153 -44.35 26.51 -12.30
CA ILE A 153 -44.77 25.40 -11.43
C ILE A 153 -44.03 24.11 -11.79
N HIS A 154 -43.91 23.82 -13.09
CA HIS A 154 -43.17 22.64 -13.56
C HIS A 154 -41.68 22.72 -13.19
N THR A 155 -41.02 23.86 -13.45
CA THR A 155 -39.62 24.09 -13.10
C THR A 155 -39.39 23.98 -11.59
N LEU A 156 -40.30 24.51 -10.77
CA LEU A 156 -40.23 24.35 -9.32
C LEU A 156 -40.28 22.87 -8.91
N ALA A 157 -41.18 22.08 -9.50
CA ALA A 157 -41.28 20.66 -9.21
C ALA A 157 -40.02 19.88 -9.62
N VAL A 158 -39.46 20.17 -10.80
CA VAL A 158 -38.21 19.57 -11.28
C VAL A 158 -37.05 19.91 -10.35
N LEU A 159 -36.85 21.19 -10.01
CA LEU A 159 -35.77 21.62 -9.13
C LEU A 159 -35.90 21.05 -7.71
N ARG A 160 -37.12 20.97 -7.16
CA ARG A 160 -37.36 20.32 -5.87
C ARG A 160 -36.93 18.86 -5.89
N SER A 161 -37.31 18.14 -6.94
CA SER A 161 -36.96 16.72 -7.11
C SER A 161 -35.45 16.54 -7.23
N ALA A 162 -34.80 17.33 -8.09
CA ALA A 162 -33.36 17.29 -8.29
C ALA A 162 -32.58 17.62 -7.00
N ALA A 163 -33.00 18.67 -6.27
CA ALA A 163 -32.39 19.06 -5.00
C ALA A 163 -32.60 18.00 -3.91
N ALA A 164 -33.81 17.44 -3.80
CA ALA A 164 -34.11 16.39 -2.83
C ALA A 164 -33.29 15.12 -3.10
N TYR A 165 -33.17 14.73 -4.36
CA TYR A 165 -32.37 13.58 -4.78
C TYR A 165 -30.88 13.78 -4.51
N LEU A 166 -30.32 14.92 -4.94
CA LEU A 166 -28.91 15.26 -4.70
C LEU A 166 -28.58 15.31 -3.20
N HIS A 167 -29.47 15.90 -2.40
CA HIS A 167 -29.31 15.96 -0.95
C HIS A 167 -29.40 14.58 -0.29
N SER A 168 -30.33 13.73 -0.74
CA SER A 168 -30.45 12.34 -0.28
C SER A 168 -29.19 11.53 -0.57
N GLU A 169 -28.63 11.63 -1.79
CA GLU A 169 -27.38 10.95 -2.13
C GLU A 169 -26.20 11.49 -1.31
N ALA A 170 -26.12 12.81 -1.12
CA ALA A 170 -25.07 13.41 -0.28
C ALA A 170 -25.16 12.94 1.18
N ALA A 171 -26.38 12.78 1.72
CA ALA A 171 -26.59 12.24 3.05
C ALA A 171 -26.11 10.78 3.17
N LYS A 172 -26.31 9.94 2.15
CA LYS A 172 -25.76 8.58 2.12
C LYS A 172 -24.24 8.58 2.18
N VAL A 173 -23.59 9.45 1.41
CA VAL A 173 -22.12 9.60 1.45
C VAL A 173 -21.64 10.06 2.81
N HIS A 174 -22.37 10.97 3.45
CA HIS A 174 -22.06 11.42 4.81
C HIS A 174 -22.11 10.26 5.83
N LEU A 175 -23.14 9.42 5.77
CA LEU A 175 -23.24 8.24 6.64
C LEU A 175 -22.07 7.26 6.46
N ILE A 176 -21.58 7.09 5.23
CA ILE A 176 -20.38 6.27 4.96
C ILE A 176 -19.15 6.91 5.62
N ALA A 177 -18.99 8.23 5.51
CA ALA A 177 -17.87 8.96 6.10
C ALA A 177 -17.91 8.93 7.64
N GLU A 178 -19.09 9.03 8.25
CA GLU A 178 -19.28 8.89 9.70
C GLU A 178 -18.93 7.49 10.18
N LYS A 179 -19.41 6.46 9.47
CA LYS A 179 -19.08 5.06 9.79
C LYS A 179 -17.57 4.81 9.68
N ALA A 180 -16.91 5.31 8.64
CA ALA A 180 -15.45 5.18 8.50
C ALA A 180 -14.72 5.92 9.64
N SER A 181 -15.21 7.10 10.03
CA SER A 181 -14.65 7.89 11.12
C SER A 181 -14.79 7.20 12.49
N SER A 182 -15.90 6.50 12.74
CA SER A 182 -16.08 5.76 13.99
C SER A 182 -15.17 4.52 14.06
N LEU A 183 -15.00 3.79 12.95
CA LEU A 183 -14.10 2.63 12.89
C LEU A 183 -12.61 3.01 12.96
N SER A 184 -12.24 4.17 12.41
CA SER A 184 -10.85 4.64 12.42
C SER A 184 -10.44 5.34 13.72
N ALA A 185 -11.39 5.61 14.63
CA ALA A 185 -11.14 6.34 15.87
C ALA A 185 -10.08 5.66 16.75
N GLY A 186 -8.94 6.33 16.94
CA GLY A 186 -7.82 5.81 17.74
C GLY A 186 -6.97 4.74 17.05
N LYS A 187 -7.29 4.36 15.81
CA LYS A 187 -6.57 3.35 15.02
C LYS A 187 -5.75 3.97 13.88
N LEU A 188 -6.28 5.01 13.23
CA LEU A 188 -5.56 5.74 12.18
C LEU A 188 -4.96 7.05 12.69
N PRO A 189 -3.89 7.57 12.04
CA PRO A 189 -3.30 8.86 12.39
C PRO A 189 -4.32 10.02 12.33
N ALA A 190 -4.15 11.00 13.20
CA ALA A 190 -4.98 12.21 13.17
C ALA A 190 -4.89 12.89 11.79
N GLY A 191 -6.05 13.28 11.23
CA GLY A 191 -6.14 13.92 9.92
C GLY A 191 -6.42 12.98 8.74
N THR A 192 -6.44 11.66 8.95
CA THR A 192 -6.69 10.66 7.88
C THR A 192 -8.18 10.29 7.75
N ARG A 193 -9.08 11.26 7.96
CA ARG A 193 -10.52 11.03 7.89
C ARG A 193 -11.02 11.24 6.46
N LEU A 194 -12.08 10.51 6.10
CA LEU A 194 -12.80 10.79 4.87
C LEU A 194 -13.30 12.25 4.89
N PRO A 195 -13.14 12.98 3.78
CA PRO A 195 -13.46 14.39 3.77
C PRO A 195 -14.96 14.62 3.78
N ALA A 196 -15.37 15.74 4.37
CA ALA A 196 -16.76 16.15 4.35
C ALA A 196 -17.15 16.66 2.96
N LEU A 197 -18.37 16.33 2.53
CA LEU A 197 -18.94 16.90 1.31
C LEU A 197 -19.30 18.37 1.50
N PRO A 198 -19.29 19.17 0.41
CA PRO A 198 -19.88 20.50 0.44
C PRO A 198 -21.39 20.41 0.77
N PRO A 199 -21.96 21.41 1.45
CA PRO A 199 -23.36 21.40 1.83
C PRO A 199 -24.27 21.63 0.60
N PHE A 200 -24.77 20.55 0.00
CA PHE A 200 -25.75 20.63 -1.09
C PHE A 200 -27.08 21.22 -0.62
N ARG A 201 -27.68 22.05 -1.49
CA ARG A 201 -28.91 22.78 -1.18
C ARG A 201 -30.11 21.81 -1.04
N PRO A 202 -30.87 21.85 0.07
CA PRO A 202 -32.06 21.01 0.23
C PRO A 202 -33.23 21.52 -0.62
N SER A 203 -34.26 20.70 -0.80
CA SER A 203 -35.49 21.11 -1.52
C SER A 203 -36.17 22.34 -0.90
N THR A 204 -36.09 22.51 0.43
CA THR A 204 -36.60 23.69 1.15
C THR A 204 -35.86 24.98 0.80
N TRP A 205 -34.62 24.90 0.31
CA TRP A 205 -33.93 26.06 -0.26
C TRP A 205 -34.59 26.49 -1.58
N VAL A 206 -34.93 25.54 -2.46
CA VAL A 206 -35.61 25.82 -3.72
C VAL A 206 -36.91 26.60 -3.46
N ASP A 207 -37.70 26.19 -2.48
CA ASP A 207 -38.96 26.87 -2.10
C ASP A 207 -38.76 28.32 -1.71
N ARG A 208 -37.77 28.55 -0.84
CA ARG A 208 -37.44 29.90 -0.37
C ARG A 208 -36.93 30.76 -1.52
N THR A 209 -36.11 30.21 -2.41
CA THR A 209 -35.56 30.92 -3.56
C THR A 209 -36.64 31.25 -4.60
N PHE A 210 -37.62 30.37 -4.80
CA PHE A 210 -38.77 30.67 -5.66
C PHE A 210 -39.68 31.76 -5.11
N ALA A 211 -39.76 31.93 -3.78
CA ALA A 211 -40.51 33.03 -3.16
C ALA A 211 -39.83 34.41 -3.36
N LEU A 212 -38.57 34.46 -3.82
CA LEU A 212 -37.86 35.71 -4.10
C LEU A 212 -38.34 36.38 -5.39
N VAL A 213 -38.09 37.69 -5.47
CA VAL A 213 -38.26 38.50 -6.69
C VAL A 213 -37.37 37.93 -7.80
N PRO A 214 -37.82 37.90 -9.08
CA PRO A 214 -37.10 37.24 -10.18
C PRO A 214 -35.62 37.58 -10.30
N ALA A 215 -35.25 38.86 -10.15
CA ALA A 215 -33.85 39.29 -10.20
C ALA A 215 -32.99 38.63 -9.10
N ARG A 216 -33.50 38.54 -7.86
CA ARG A 216 -32.78 37.88 -6.75
C ARG A 216 -32.76 36.36 -6.91
N ARG A 217 -33.85 35.78 -7.39
CA ARG A 217 -33.93 34.34 -7.70
C ARG A 217 -32.87 33.93 -8.72
N ALA A 218 -32.71 34.72 -9.79
CA ALA A 218 -31.71 34.45 -10.83
C ALA A 218 -30.28 34.47 -10.27
N VAL A 219 -29.96 35.43 -9.39
CA VAL A 219 -28.65 35.50 -8.71
C VAL A 219 -28.40 34.27 -7.84
N GLU A 220 -29.38 33.85 -7.04
CA GLU A 220 -29.26 32.66 -6.18
C GLU A 220 -29.11 31.37 -7.00
N PHE A 221 -29.83 31.24 -8.12
CA PHE A 221 -29.70 30.10 -9.02
C PHE A 221 -28.35 30.06 -9.74
N ASP A 222 -27.85 31.22 -10.19
CA ASP A 222 -26.53 31.32 -10.82
C ASP A 222 -25.41 30.96 -9.83
N ALA A 223 -25.48 31.47 -8.59
CA ALA A 223 -24.52 31.10 -7.53
C ALA A 223 -24.52 29.60 -7.24
N ALA A 224 -25.71 29.00 -7.05
CA ALA A 224 -25.84 27.57 -6.82
C ALA A 224 -25.40 26.72 -8.03
N GLU A 225 -25.61 27.22 -9.24
CA GLU A 225 -25.12 26.59 -10.47
C GLU A 225 -23.57 26.57 -10.49
N VAL A 226 -22.95 27.71 -10.19
CA VAL A 226 -21.49 27.84 -10.12
C VAL A 226 -20.91 26.91 -9.07
N GLU A 227 -21.51 26.84 -7.87
CA GLU A 227 -21.11 25.91 -6.80
C GLU A 227 -21.19 24.44 -7.27
N ALA A 228 -22.30 24.04 -7.88
CA ALA A 228 -22.49 22.68 -8.35
C ALA A 228 -21.50 22.30 -9.47
N ARG A 229 -21.19 23.24 -10.37
CA ARG A 229 -20.15 23.05 -11.40
C ARG A 229 -18.75 22.99 -10.82
N ALA A 230 -18.43 23.85 -9.86
CA ALA A 230 -17.12 23.87 -9.19
C ALA A 230 -16.84 22.55 -8.46
N PHE A 231 -17.86 21.96 -7.85
CA PHE A 231 -17.78 20.60 -7.29
C PHE A 231 -17.41 19.58 -8.38
N CYS A 232 -17.98 19.68 -9.58
CA CYS A 232 -17.75 18.71 -10.65
C CYS A 232 -16.38 18.87 -11.34
N THR A 233 -15.86 20.10 -11.45
CA THR A 233 -14.63 20.39 -12.17
C THR A 233 -13.37 20.18 -11.35
N ALA A 234 -13.38 20.59 -10.07
CA ALA A 234 -12.20 20.53 -9.21
C ALA A 234 -12.52 19.86 -7.87
N GLY A 235 -13.60 20.27 -7.20
CA GLY A 235 -13.88 19.85 -5.83
C GLY A 235 -13.96 18.34 -5.63
N LYS A 236 -14.54 17.60 -6.60
CA LYS A 236 -14.59 16.13 -6.56
C LYS A 236 -13.20 15.50 -6.55
N ASN A 237 -12.29 15.99 -7.40
CA ASN A 237 -10.96 15.39 -7.51
C ASN A 237 -10.16 15.60 -6.23
N ASP A 238 -10.25 16.79 -5.62
CA ASP A 238 -9.62 17.08 -4.34
C ASP A 238 -10.14 16.15 -3.23
N LEU A 239 -11.45 15.91 -3.22
CA LEU A 239 -12.11 14.99 -2.31
C LEU A 239 -11.66 13.53 -2.52
N LEU A 240 -11.52 13.08 -3.77
CA LEU A 240 -11.02 11.74 -4.09
C LEU A 240 -9.55 11.56 -3.69
N ILE A 241 -8.71 12.58 -3.88
CA ILE A 241 -7.30 12.56 -3.45
C ILE A 241 -7.21 12.42 -1.91
N GLN A 242 -8.02 13.17 -1.17
CA GLN A 242 -8.07 13.06 0.30
C GLN A 242 -8.58 11.68 0.77
N ALA A 243 -9.55 11.10 0.07
CA ALA A 243 -9.98 9.73 0.34
C ALA A 243 -8.87 8.71 0.08
N GLU A 244 -8.03 8.92 -0.95
CA GLU A 244 -6.89 8.05 -1.23
C GLU A 244 -5.84 8.12 -0.12
N GLN A 245 -5.62 9.30 0.47
CA GLN A 245 -4.76 9.45 1.66
C GLN A 245 -5.30 8.63 2.84
N THR A 246 -6.63 8.58 3.02
CA THR A 246 -7.28 7.74 4.04
C THR A 246 -7.05 6.25 3.77
N ARG A 247 -7.20 5.80 2.52
CA ARG A 247 -6.91 4.42 2.13
C ARG A 247 -5.45 4.07 2.37
N ALA A 248 -4.53 4.92 1.92
CA ALA A 248 -3.09 4.72 2.10
C ALA A 248 -2.72 4.63 3.59
N ALA A 249 -3.29 5.49 4.44
CA ALA A 249 -3.07 5.43 5.88
C ALA A 249 -3.59 4.12 6.50
N SER A 250 -4.76 3.64 6.08
CA SER A 250 -5.31 2.34 6.51
C SER A 250 -4.40 1.18 6.12
N LEU A 251 -3.96 1.13 4.86
CA LEU A 251 -3.07 0.09 4.36
C LEU A 251 -1.70 0.13 5.05
N HIS A 252 -1.14 1.32 5.28
CA HIS A 252 0.13 1.47 5.97
C HIS A 252 0.04 1.02 7.43
N THR A 253 -1.05 1.36 8.13
CA THR A 253 -1.27 0.92 9.52
C THR A 253 -1.45 -0.59 9.60
N ARG A 254 -2.19 -1.18 8.65
CA ARG A 254 -2.32 -2.65 8.51
C ARG A 254 -0.96 -3.31 8.27
N GLN A 255 -0.15 -2.77 7.36
CA GLN A 255 1.18 -3.31 7.08
C GLN A 255 2.09 -3.21 8.31
N ALA A 256 2.12 -2.07 8.99
CA ALA A 256 2.89 -1.90 10.22
C ALA A 256 2.45 -2.88 11.33
N PHE A 257 1.15 -3.22 11.40
CA PHE A 257 0.66 -4.25 12.29
C PHE A 257 1.21 -5.64 11.91
N LEU A 258 1.16 -5.99 10.61
CA LEU A 258 1.71 -7.25 10.10
C LEU A 258 3.20 -7.38 10.38
N ASP A 259 3.97 -6.33 10.13
CA ASP A 259 5.41 -6.32 10.33
C ASP A 259 5.78 -6.56 11.80
N ARG A 260 5.06 -5.91 12.74
CA ARG A 260 5.26 -6.15 14.18
C ARG A 260 4.89 -7.56 14.59
N TYR A 261 3.78 -8.09 14.09
CA TYR A 261 3.36 -9.46 14.39
C TYR A 261 4.36 -10.48 13.81
N TRP A 262 4.87 -10.21 12.61
CA TRP A 262 5.93 -10.98 11.99
C TRP A 262 7.18 -11.02 12.85
N GLU A 263 7.66 -9.87 13.31
CA GLU A 263 8.86 -9.80 14.17
C GLU A 263 8.71 -10.65 15.44
N GLN A 264 7.53 -10.65 16.04
CA GLN A 264 7.22 -11.51 17.19
C GLN A 264 7.27 -13.00 16.82
N LEU A 265 6.70 -13.39 15.68
CA LEU A 265 6.73 -14.77 15.19
C LEU A 265 8.16 -15.22 14.85
N ARG A 266 8.97 -14.35 14.24
CA ARG A 266 10.38 -14.63 13.96
C ARG A 266 11.16 -14.85 15.26
N ALA A 267 10.99 -13.97 16.25
CA ALA A 267 11.63 -14.12 17.55
C ALA A 267 11.25 -15.45 18.22
N HIS A 268 9.97 -15.83 18.16
CA HIS A 268 9.50 -17.12 18.66
C HIS A 268 10.10 -18.29 17.86
N ALA A 269 10.16 -18.21 16.53
CA ALA A 269 10.73 -19.25 15.68
C ALA A 269 12.22 -19.47 15.96
N LEU A 270 12.99 -18.39 16.14
CA LEU A 270 14.41 -18.45 16.51
C LEU A 270 14.64 -19.17 17.85
N GLN A 271 13.73 -19.01 18.81
CA GLN A 271 13.84 -19.62 20.12
C GLN A 271 13.43 -21.11 20.16
N HIS A 272 12.44 -21.50 19.34
CA HIS A 272 11.78 -22.81 19.49
C HIS A 272 11.94 -23.76 18.31
N TYR A 273 12.16 -23.26 17.09
CA TYR A 273 12.15 -24.07 15.87
C TYR A 273 13.50 -24.18 15.17
N VAL A 274 14.44 -23.32 15.54
CA VAL A 274 15.76 -23.25 14.93
C VAL A 274 16.80 -23.99 15.78
N LYS A 275 17.65 -24.78 15.13
CA LYS A 275 18.80 -25.44 15.74
C LYS A 275 20.08 -24.98 15.03
N PRO A 276 21.25 -25.02 15.69
CA PRO A 276 22.52 -24.72 15.03
C PRO A 276 22.74 -25.65 13.83
N ARG A 277 23.03 -25.07 12.67
CA ARG A 277 23.31 -25.78 11.41
C ARG A 277 24.35 -25.03 10.60
N ASP A 278 25.00 -25.72 9.67
CA ASP A 278 25.93 -25.11 8.72
C ASP A 278 25.19 -24.21 7.73
N VAL A 279 25.78 -23.04 7.41
CA VAL A 279 25.15 -22.03 6.55
C VAL A 279 24.99 -22.52 5.11
N ASP A 280 25.99 -23.25 4.59
CA ASP A 280 25.96 -23.73 3.21
C ASP A 280 24.93 -24.84 3.04
N GLU A 281 24.83 -25.74 4.02
CA GLU A 281 23.79 -26.77 4.06
C GLU A 281 22.38 -26.15 4.06
N VAL A 282 22.16 -25.12 4.88
CA VAL A 282 20.86 -24.44 5.00
C VAL A 282 20.50 -23.72 3.71
N ILE A 283 21.44 -22.97 3.09
CA ILE A 283 21.16 -22.26 1.84
C ILE A 283 20.79 -23.26 0.74
N ILE A 284 21.57 -24.34 0.57
CA ILE A 284 21.30 -25.36 -0.46
C ILE A 284 19.91 -25.99 -0.27
N GLU A 285 19.57 -26.40 0.95
CA GLU A 285 18.28 -27.03 1.25
C GLU A 285 17.10 -26.08 0.99
N LEU A 286 17.21 -24.82 1.43
CA LEU A 286 16.15 -23.83 1.27
C LEU A 286 15.99 -23.38 -0.19
N SER A 287 17.10 -23.21 -0.92
CA SER A 287 17.09 -22.94 -2.37
C SER A 287 16.42 -24.07 -3.14
N ALA A 288 16.73 -25.32 -2.82
CA ALA A 288 16.09 -26.48 -3.44
C ALA A 288 14.58 -26.55 -3.15
N ARG A 289 14.13 -26.06 -1.99
CA ARG A 289 12.71 -26.07 -1.60
C ARG A 289 11.90 -24.91 -2.16
N HIS A 290 12.47 -23.70 -2.19
CA HIS A 290 11.72 -22.48 -2.46
C HIS A 290 12.03 -21.83 -3.81
N LEU A 291 13.23 -22.06 -4.37
CA LEU A 291 13.68 -21.42 -5.60
C LEU A 291 13.71 -22.37 -6.81
N SER A 292 13.55 -23.68 -6.60
CA SER A 292 13.50 -24.68 -7.68
C SER A 292 12.39 -24.41 -8.71
N GLY A 293 11.21 -23.95 -8.26
CA GLY A 293 10.11 -23.55 -9.16
C GLY A 293 10.39 -22.25 -9.95
N ASP A 294 11.16 -21.31 -9.40
CA ASP A 294 11.58 -20.09 -10.10
C ASP A 294 12.71 -20.38 -11.10
N ILE A 295 13.56 -21.36 -10.80
CA ILE A 295 14.58 -21.86 -11.74
C ILE A 295 13.89 -22.51 -12.95
N GLU A 296 12.86 -23.32 -12.75
CA GLU A 296 12.08 -23.90 -13.85
C GLU A 296 11.35 -22.83 -14.68
N ARG A 297 10.75 -21.81 -14.04
CA ARG A 297 10.10 -20.69 -14.75
C ARG A 297 11.09 -19.83 -15.53
N HIS A 298 12.23 -19.47 -14.95
CA HIS A 298 13.27 -18.71 -15.67
C HIS A 298 13.97 -19.55 -16.76
N GLN A 299 14.10 -20.87 -16.57
CA GLN A 299 14.56 -21.76 -17.63
C GLN A 299 13.55 -21.84 -18.77
N LEU A 300 12.25 -21.96 -18.46
CA LEU A 300 11.17 -21.92 -19.46
C LEU A 300 11.11 -20.56 -20.18
N GLU A 301 11.29 -19.44 -19.48
CA GLU A 301 11.35 -18.10 -20.08
C GLU A 301 12.59 -17.91 -20.95
N ARG A 302 13.76 -18.43 -20.55
CA ARG A 302 14.97 -18.45 -21.39
C ARG A 302 14.84 -19.35 -22.60
N ILE A 303 14.15 -20.49 -22.49
CA ILE A 303 13.80 -21.36 -23.63
C ILE A 303 12.81 -20.65 -24.56
N ARG A 304 11.87 -19.90 -24.00
CA ARG A 304 10.85 -19.16 -24.76
C ARG A 304 11.39 -17.88 -25.39
N ASN A 305 12.47 -17.31 -24.85
CA ASN A 305 13.09 -16.10 -25.36
C ASN A 305 14.64 -16.15 -25.24
N PRO A 306 15.32 -16.98 -26.06
CA PRO A 306 16.77 -17.18 -25.99
C PRO A 306 17.61 -15.96 -26.39
N PHE A 307 16.97 -14.90 -26.91
CA PHE A 307 17.59 -13.65 -27.35
C PHE A 307 17.02 -12.42 -26.64
N GLY A 308 16.50 -12.56 -25.42
CA GLY A 308 16.13 -11.40 -24.59
C GLY A 308 17.37 -10.55 -24.28
N ILE A 309 17.65 -9.58 -25.14
CA ILE A 309 18.63 -8.52 -24.93
C ILE A 309 18.13 -7.73 -23.72
N GLY A 310 18.93 -7.68 -22.66
CA GLY A 310 18.68 -6.81 -21.52
C GLY A 310 18.76 -5.36 -21.96
N ASP A 311 17.71 -4.59 -21.66
CA ASP A 311 17.79 -3.14 -21.51
C ASP A 311 18.39 -2.80 -20.12
#